data_AF-A0A8K0C5J6-F1
#
_entry.id   AF-A0A8K0C5J6-F1
#
_cell.length_a   1.000
_cell.length_b   1.000
_cell.length_c   1.000
_cell.angle_alpha   90.00
_cell.angle_beta   90.00
_cell.angle_gamma   90.00
#
_symmetry.space_group_name_H-M   'P 1'
#
loop_
_entity.id
_entity.type
_entity.pdbx_description
1 polymer ?
#
loop_
_entity_poly.entity_id
_entity_poly.type
_entity_poly.pdbx_seq_one_letter_code
_entity_poly.pdbx_strand_id
1 'polypeptide(L)'
;MIRRKIKNSGLKYSQRRKCPKYTLDQLAGIPGCCRALRRNHFSDDIENCPDQIKFKSEKIEGEVLLWCAISKAGVSRPYAAHVRDEAIDANIYTQRCLPK
;
A
#
# COMPACT_ATOMS: atom_id res chain seq x y z
N MET A 1 10.76 41.55 11.80
CA MET A 1 9.47 41.37 12.52
C MET A 1 8.68 40.11 12.10
N ILE A 2 8.64 39.74 10.81
CA ILE A 2 7.81 38.63 10.27
C ILE A 2 8.27 37.22 10.71
N ARG A 3 9.58 36.95 10.69
CA ARG A 3 10.15 35.63 11.03
C ARG A 3 9.81 35.17 12.47
N ARG A 4 9.71 36.12 13.40
CA ARG A 4 9.32 35.88 14.80
C ARG A 4 7.84 35.52 14.92
N LYS A 5 6.97 36.19 14.15
CA LYS A 5 5.53 35.88 14.09
C LYS A 5 5.28 34.46 13.54
N ILE A 6 5.96 34.07 12.47
CA ILE A 6 5.86 32.73 11.85
C ILE A 6 6.31 31.63 12.83
N LYS A 7 7.40 31.87 13.56
CA LYS A 7 7.93 30.91 14.57
C LYS A 7 6.97 30.77 15.76
N ASN A 8 6.41 31.87 16.24
CA ASN A 8 5.46 31.86 17.36
C ASN A 8 4.09 31.29 16.98
N SER A 9 3.71 31.30 15.70
CA SER A 9 2.47 30.70 15.20
C SER A 9 2.60 29.21 14.84
N GLY A 10 3.76 28.58 15.09
CA GLY A 10 4.01 27.17 14.80
C GLY A 10 4.11 26.80 13.31
N LEU A 11 4.15 27.79 12.41
CA LEU A 11 4.22 27.56 10.97
C LEU A 11 5.62 27.12 10.57
N LYS A 12 5.73 25.88 10.09
CA LYS A 12 6.96 25.33 9.50
C LYS A 12 6.97 25.63 8.00
N TYR A 13 8.04 26.23 7.51
CA TYR A 13 8.28 26.31 6.07
C TYR A 13 9.07 25.08 5.63
N SER A 14 8.61 24.42 4.57
CA SER A 14 9.39 23.41 3.85
C SER A 14 9.66 23.95 2.46
N GLN A 15 10.87 23.76 1.94
CA GLN A 15 11.09 23.98 0.52
C GLN A 15 10.24 22.98 -0.26
N ARG A 16 9.54 23.46 -1.29
CA ARG A 16 8.84 22.58 -2.23
C ARG A 16 9.89 21.76 -2.98
N ARG A 17 9.78 20.44 -2.92
CA ARG A 17 10.56 19.55 -3.79
C ARG A 17 10.13 19.82 -5.24
N LYS A 18 11.10 19.82 -6.17
CA LYS A 18 10.78 19.90 -7.60
C LYS A 18 10.09 18.60 -8.00
N CYS A 19 8.87 18.70 -8.51
CA CYS A 19 8.21 17.56 -9.15
C CYS A 19 8.91 17.27 -10.49
N PRO A 20 9.04 15.99 -10.90
CA PRO A 20 9.36 15.64 -12.28
C PRO A 20 8.38 16.34 -13.22
N LYS A 21 8.89 16.90 -14.33
CA LYS A 21 8.03 17.47 -15.37
C LYS A 21 7.52 16.32 -16.24
N TYR A 22 6.21 16.11 -16.22
CA TYR A 22 5.56 15.13 -17.09
C TYR A 22 5.14 15.77 -18.42
N THR A 23 5.17 14.99 -19.49
CA THR A 23 4.56 15.37 -20.77
C THR A 23 3.03 15.26 -20.68
N LEU A 24 2.30 15.92 -21.60
CA LEU A 24 0.84 15.82 -21.66
C LEU A 24 0.37 14.37 -21.84
N ASP A 25 1.09 13.59 -22.65
CA ASP A 25 0.80 12.17 -22.88
C ASP A 25 0.98 11.33 -21.62
N GLN A 26 2.03 11.60 -20.83
CA GLN A 26 2.26 10.95 -19.54
C GLN A 26 1.14 11.28 -18.55
N LEU A 27 0.71 12.55 -18.48
CA LEU A 27 -0.39 12.97 -17.59
C LEU A 27 -1.72 12.31 -17.97
N ALA A 28 -1.97 12.10 -19.27
CA ALA A 28 -3.14 11.38 -19.74
C ALA A 28 -3.08 9.87 -19.40
N GLY A 29 -1.88 9.26 -19.50
CA GLY A 29 -1.66 7.84 -19.27
C GLY A 29 -1.63 7.42 -17.78
N ILE A 30 -1.02 8.23 -16.91
CA ILE A 30 -0.81 7.91 -15.48
C ILE A 30 -2.09 7.45 -14.78
N PRO A 31 -3.24 8.15 -14.89
CA PRO A 31 -4.47 7.70 -14.24
C PRO A 31 -4.95 6.33 -14.75
N GLY A 32 -4.76 6.04 -16.03
CA GLY A 32 -5.07 4.75 -16.63
C GLY A 32 -4.19 3.63 -16.07
N CYS A 33 -2.88 3.84 -16.06
CA CYS A 33 -1.91 2.93 -15.47
C CYS A 33 -2.18 2.67 -13.99
N CYS A 34 -2.41 3.72 -13.19
CA CYS A 34 -2.74 3.58 -11.77
C CYS A 34 -4.05 2.81 -11.53
N ARG A 35 -5.08 3.01 -12.37
CA ARG A 35 -6.34 2.24 -12.28
C ARG A 35 -6.15 0.78 -12.67
N ALA A 36 -5.32 0.49 -13.67
CA ALA A 36 -4.97 -0.88 -14.04
C ALA A 36 -4.15 -1.57 -12.93
N LEU A 37 -3.16 -0.87 -12.36
CA LEU A 37 -2.39 -1.30 -11.19
C LEU A 37 -3.27 -1.64 -9.99
N ARG A 38 -4.36 -0.89 -9.77
CA ARG A 38 -5.30 -1.16 -8.69
C ARG A 38 -6.21 -2.38 -8.95
N ARG A 39 -6.45 -2.71 -10.21
CA ARG A 39 -7.39 -3.78 -10.61
C ARG A 39 -6.72 -5.14 -10.76
N ASN A 40 -5.45 -5.16 -11.13
CA ASN A 40 -4.70 -6.40 -11.33
C ASN A 40 -3.71 -6.59 -10.17
N HIS A 41 -3.57 -7.83 -9.71
CA HIS A 41 -2.59 -8.18 -8.68
C HIS A 41 -1.21 -8.25 -9.34
N PHE A 42 -0.35 -7.27 -9.04
CA PHE A 42 1.03 -7.32 -9.48
C PHE A 42 1.90 -7.86 -8.34
N SER A 43 2.72 -8.86 -8.65
CA SER A 43 3.87 -9.21 -7.83
C SER A 43 4.94 -8.13 -8.01
N ASP A 44 5.57 -7.68 -6.93
CA ASP A 44 6.73 -6.76 -7.01
C ASP A 44 7.92 -7.42 -7.73
N ASP A 45 7.95 -8.75 -7.81
CA ASP A 45 8.94 -9.52 -8.57
C ASP A 45 8.33 -10.00 -9.89
N ILE A 46 8.30 -9.12 -10.89
CA ILE A 46 7.79 -9.41 -12.25
C ILE A 46 8.70 -10.39 -13.00
N GLU A 47 9.98 -10.46 -12.64
CA GLU A 47 10.96 -11.33 -13.31
C GLU A 47 10.79 -12.78 -12.90
N ASN A 48 10.49 -13.06 -11.63
CA ASN A 48 10.23 -14.42 -11.13
C ASN A 48 8.74 -14.78 -10.99
N CYS A 49 7.82 -13.88 -11.37
CA CYS A 49 6.39 -14.17 -11.32
C CYS A 49 6.02 -15.18 -12.42
N PRO A 50 5.41 -16.34 -12.08
CA PRO A 50 4.91 -17.29 -13.06
C PRO A 50 3.96 -16.61 -14.06
N ASP A 51 4.06 -16.96 -15.35
CA ASP A 51 3.23 -16.37 -16.42
C ASP A 51 1.73 -16.49 -16.14
N GLN A 52 1.34 -17.56 -15.45
CA GLN A 52 -0.03 -17.85 -15.00
C GLN A 52 -0.58 -16.83 -14.00
N ILE A 53 0.27 -16.07 -13.31
CA ILE A 53 -0.08 -15.04 -12.33
C ILE A 53 0.14 -13.65 -12.95
N LYS A 54 1.23 -13.48 -13.72
CA LYS A 54 1.65 -12.22 -14.34
C LYS A 54 0.64 -11.64 -15.34
N PHE A 55 -0.09 -12.49 -16.05
CA PHE A 55 -1.00 -12.08 -17.13
C PHE A 55 -2.47 -12.45 -16.88
N LYS A 56 -2.81 -13.02 -15.72
CA LYS A 56 -4.19 -13.42 -15.43
C LYS A 56 -5.04 -12.22 -15.01
N SER A 57 -6.14 -12.02 -15.73
CA SER A 57 -7.24 -11.11 -15.35
C SER A 57 -8.31 -11.80 -14.52
N GLU A 58 -8.22 -13.12 -14.35
CA GLU A 58 -9.16 -13.93 -13.58
C GLU A 58 -8.83 -13.89 -12.08
N LYS A 59 -9.88 -13.86 -11.25
CA LYS A 59 -9.73 -14.03 -9.80
C LYS A 59 -9.11 -15.39 -9.51
N ILE A 60 -8.05 -15.40 -8.72
CA ILE A 60 -7.42 -16.63 -8.24
C ILE A 60 -8.36 -17.22 -7.18
N GLU A 61 -8.81 -18.46 -7.40
CA GLU A 61 -9.60 -19.18 -6.39
C GLU A 61 -8.71 -19.53 -5.19
N GLY A 62 -9.22 -19.32 -3.98
CA GLY A 62 -8.47 -19.58 -2.74
C GLY A 62 -7.70 -18.36 -2.22
N GLU A 63 -8.30 -17.17 -2.24
CA GLU A 63 -7.71 -15.98 -1.62
C GLU A 63 -7.42 -16.21 -0.12
N VAL A 64 -6.19 -15.90 0.27
CA VAL A 64 -5.74 -15.91 1.67
C VAL A 64 -5.63 -14.47 2.14
N LEU A 65 -6.30 -14.17 3.25
CA LEU A 65 -6.13 -12.94 3.99
C LEU A 65 -4.87 -13.04 4.85
N LEU A 66 -3.94 -12.10 4.67
CA LEU A 66 -2.74 -11.98 5.49
C LEU A 66 -2.77 -10.66 6.26
N TRP A 67 -2.63 -10.75 7.58
CA TRP A 67 -2.40 -9.61 8.45
C TRP A 67 -0.99 -9.66 9.03
N CYS A 68 -0.23 -8.56 8.92
CA CYS A 68 1.04 -8.40 9.61
C CYS A 68 1.29 -6.91 9.93
N ALA A 69 1.98 -6.64 11.03
CA ALA A 69 2.44 -5.30 11.40
C ALA A 69 3.92 -5.16 11.02
N ILE A 70 4.27 -4.04 10.39
CA ILE A 70 5.64 -3.76 9.93
C ILE A 70 6.15 -2.53 10.67
N SER A 71 7.35 -2.64 11.24
CA SER A 71 8.03 -1.54 11.91
C SER A 71 9.53 -1.54 11.58
N LYS A 72 10.27 -0.54 12.05
CA LYS A 72 11.74 -0.53 11.96
C LYS A 72 12.40 -1.70 12.71
N ALA A 73 11.71 -2.28 13.69
CA ALA A 73 12.21 -3.44 14.44
C ALA A 73 11.98 -4.78 13.72
N GLY A 74 11.25 -4.78 12.60
CA GLY A 74 10.93 -5.97 11.83
C GLY A 74 9.42 -6.16 11.63
N VAL A 75 9.06 -7.38 11.23
CA VAL A 75 7.69 -7.81 10.93
C VAL A 75 7.14 -8.61 12.11
N SER A 76 5.89 -8.33 12.51
CA SER A 76 5.21 -9.11 13.54
C SER A 76 4.89 -10.53 13.06
N ARG A 77 4.50 -11.41 13.98
CA ARG A 77 3.94 -12.71 13.60
C ARG A 77 2.72 -12.48 12.69
N PRO A 78 2.73 -13.00 11.45
CA PRO A 78 1.60 -12.83 10.55
C PRO A 78 0.43 -13.73 10.95
N TYR A 79 -0.78 -13.25 10.73
CA TYR A 79 -2.01 -14.04 10.78
C TYR A 79 -2.50 -14.29 9.36
N ALA A 80 -2.72 -15.56 9.01
CA ALA A 80 -3.23 -15.97 7.70
C ALA A 80 -4.56 -16.73 7.87
N ALA A 81 -5.56 -16.39 7.08
CA ALA A 81 -6.87 -17.03 7.06
C ALA A 81 -7.43 -17.07 5.63
N HIS A 82 -8.35 -17.96 5.30
CA HIS A 82 -9.02 -17.89 4.00
C HIS A 82 -10.08 -16.79 3.99
N VAL A 83 -10.18 -16.05 2.87
CA VAL A 83 -11.08 -14.89 2.74
C VAL A 83 -12.56 -15.25 2.90
N ARG A 84 -12.94 -16.53 2.66
CA ARG A 84 -14.33 -17.00 2.79
C ARG A 84 -14.69 -17.51 4.18
N ASP A 85 -13.72 -17.68 5.08
CA ASP A 85 -13.99 -18.23 6.41
C ASP A 85 -14.52 -17.11 7.32
N GLU A 86 -13.72 -16.08 7.60
CA GLU A 86 -14.12 -14.98 8.49
C GLU A 86 -13.36 -13.69 8.12
N ALA A 87 -14.08 -12.56 8.04
CA ALA A 87 -13.44 -11.24 7.98
C ALA A 87 -12.80 -10.92 9.33
N ILE A 88 -11.67 -10.19 9.36
CA ILE A 88 -11.08 -9.73 10.62
C ILE A 88 -12.06 -8.75 11.29
N ASP A 89 -12.72 -9.22 12.35
CA ASP A 89 -13.47 -8.38 13.28
C ASP A 89 -12.57 -7.92 14.45
N ALA A 90 -13.13 -7.09 15.33
CA ALA A 90 -12.40 -6.59 16.49
C ALA A 90 -11.90 -7.72 17.41
N ASN A 91 -12.65 -8.82 17.52
CA ASN A 91 -12.30 -9.95 18.39
C ASN A 91 -11.12 -10.75 17.84
N ILE A 92 -11.15 -11.10 16.55
CA ILE A 92 -10.07 -11.79 15.84
C ILE A 92 -8.81 -10.95 15.89
N TYR A 93 -8.92 -9.63 15.70
CA TYR A 93 -7.78 -8.73 15.81
C TYR A 93 -7.15 -8.76 17.21
N THR A 94 -7.95 -8.60 18.27
CA THR A 94 -7.43 -8.58 19.64
C THR A 94 -6.86 -9.94 20.07
N GLN A 95 -7.48 -11.04 19.65
CA GLN A 95 -7.08 -12.38 20.09
C GLN A 95 -5.89 -12.95 19.30
N ARG A 96 -5.81 -12.66 18.00
CA ARG A 96 -4.89 -13.35 17.08
C ARG A 96 -3.83 -12.46 16.46
N CYS A 97 -4.07 -11.15 16.35
CA CYS A 97 -3.16 -10.22 15.70
C CYS A 97 -2.28 -9.45 16.70
N LEU A 98 -2.79 -9.14 17.90
CA LEU A 98 -2.00 -8.46 18.92
C LEU A 98 -1.08 -9.43 19.68
N PRO A 99 0.20 -9.05 19.95
CA PRO A 99 1.05 -9.81 20.85
C PRO A 99 0.45 -9.82 22.26
N LYS A 100 0.55 -10.97 22.93
CA LYS A 100 0.23 -11.12 24.35
C LYS A 100 1.39 -10.65 25.23
#